data_AF-U7QB42-F1
#
_entry.id   AF-U7QB42-F1
#
_cell.length_a   1.000
_cell.length_b   1.000
_cell.length_c   1.000
_cell.angle_alpha   90.00
_cell.angle_beta   90.00
_cell.angle_gamma   90.00
#
_symmetry.space_group_name_H-M   'P 1'
#
loop_
_entity.id
_entity.type
_entity.pdbx_description
1 polymer ?
#
loop_
_entity_poly.entity_id
_entity_poly.type
_entity_poly.pdbx_seq_one_letter_code
_entity_poly.pdbx_strand_id
1 'polypeptide(L)'
;MFNSNYNPKESQMLEIIQALHCLQKAENHLLKLKALLQAEEDSSEIEANSVPQIIGEALKTQQAKSKKNAEFCENRKKALILAQIEKAGIELTPGLKSLIKNSDCQNLQNALEIYETVYSNRQVYNSAGLFYTILNNENQGR
;
A
#
# COMPACT_ATOMS: atom_id res chain seq x y z
N MET A 1 13.57 -31.48 0.60
CA MET A 1 12.60 -31.08 1.65
C MET A 1 12.56 -29.57 1.68
N PHE A 2 11.48 -28.96 1.21
CA PHE A 2 11.33 -27.50 1.18
C PHE A 2 10.85 -27.01 2.53
N ASN A 3 11.69 -26.28 3.26
CA ASN A 3 11.27 -25.54 4.44
C ASN A 3 10.87 -24.13 3.98
N SER A 4 9.68 -24.03 3.40
CA SER A 4 9.03 -22.73 3.22
C SER A 4 8.70 -22.22 4.61
N ASN A 5 9.49 -21.28 5.10
CA ASN A 5 9.29 -20.64 6.41
C ASN A 5 8.13 -19.64 6.28
N TYR A 6 6.95 -20.15 5.88
CA TYR A 6 5.71 -19.43 5.78
C TYR A 6 5.35 -18.99 7.19
N ASN A 7 5.48 -17.69 7.48
CA ASN A 7 5.03 -17.15 8.75
C ASN A 7 3.53 -16.83 8.63
N PRO A 8 2.63 -17.68 9.16
CA PRO A 8 1.19 -17.52 8.98
C PRO A 8 0.67 -16.17 9.52
N LYS A 9 1.39 -15.54 10.45
CA LYS A 9 1.07 -14.22 10.99
C LYS A 9 1.27 -13.09 9.97
N GLU A 10 2.29 -13.19 9.11
CA GLU A 10 2.55 -12.20 8.05
C GLU A 10 1.52 -12.34 6.92
N SER A 11 1.17 -13.57 6.54
CA SER A 11 0.10 -13.86 5.59
C SER A 11 -1.26 -13.31 6.08
N GLN A 12 -1.61 -13.58 7.33
CA GLN A 12 -2.85 -13.05 7.93
C GLN A 12 -2.85 -11.52 7.97
N MET A 13 -1.71 -10.88 8.24
CA MET A 13 -1.63 -9.43 8.26
C MET A 13 -1.83 -8.81 6.87
N LEU A 14 -1.29 -9.45 5.83
CA LEU A 14 -1.54 -9.07 4.43
C LEU A 14 -3.01 -9.22 4.06
N GLU A 15 -3.64 -10.34 4.41
CA GLU A 15 -5.08 -10.57 4.20
C GLU A 15 -5.93 -9.51 4.92
N ILE A 16 -5.57 -9.15 6.15
CA ILE A 16 -6.25 -8.08 6.92
C ILE A 16 -6.10 -6.73 6.21
N ILE A 17 -4.90 -6.37 5.73
CA ILE A 17 -4.68 -5.12 4.99
C ILE A 17 -5.52 -5.09 3.71
N GLN A 18 -5.59 -6.22 3.00
CA GLN A 18 -6.35 -6.34 1.76
C GLN A 18 -7.87 -6.26 2.01
N ALA A 19 -8.34 -6.90 3.08
CA ALA A 19 -9.72 -6.81 3.53
C ALA A 19 -10.11 -5.38 3.94
N LEU A 20 -9.24 -4.68 4.67
CA LEU A 20 -9.44 -3.28 5.05
C LEU A 20 -9.51 -2.35 3.83
N HIS A 21 -8.66 -2.58 2.82
CA HIS A 21 -8.72 -1.84 1.57
C HIS A 21 -10.04 -2.07 0.81
N CYS A 22 -10.51 -3.32 0.75
CA CYS A 22 -11.81 -3.65 0.15
C CYS A 22 -12.98 -3.01 0.91
N LEU A 23 -12.96 -3.02 2.25
CA LEU A 23 -13.96 -2.36 3.08
C LEU A 23 -13.98 -0.84 2.85
N GLN A 24 -12.82 -0.20 2.77
CA GLN A 24 -12.72 1.24 2.49
C GLN A 24 -13.25 1.60 1.10
N LYS A 25 -13.02 0.73 0.10
CA LYS A 25 -13.60 0.90 -1.24
C LYS A 25 -15.14 0.80 -1.18
N ALA A 26 -15.67 -0.20 -0.48
CA ALA A 26 -17.12 -0.39 -0.33
C ALA A 26 -17.78 0.79 0.42
N GLU A 27 -17.14 1.32 1.46
CA GLU A 27 -17.63 2.49 2.21
C GLU A 27 -17.74 3.72 1.30
N ASN A 28 -16.75 3.98 0.44
CA ASN A 28 -16.82 5.06 -0.56
C ASN A 28 -17.99 4.88 -1.55
N HIS A 29 -18.30 3.64 -1.94
CA HIS A 29 -19.46 3.37 -2.80
C HIS A 29 -20.78 3.62 -2.07
N LEU A 30 -20.90 3.20 -0.81
CA LEU A 30 -22.07 3.47 0.04
C LEU A 30 -22.30 4.98 0.24
N LEU A 31 -21.23 5.76 0.37
CA LEU A 31 -21.31 7.22 0.48
C LEU A 31 -21.80 7.89 -0.80
N LYS A 32 -21.37 7.42 -1.98
CA LYS A 32 -21.93 7.89 -3.25
C LYS A 32 -23.42 7.59 -3.35
N LEU A 33 -23.84 6.40 -2.92
CA LEU A 33 -25.25 6.03 -2.86
C LEU A 33 -26.04 6.89 -1.87
N LYS A 34 -25.50 7.18 -0.70
CA LYS A 34 -26.15 8.04 0.31
C LYS A 34 -26.29 9.48 -0.19
N ALA A 35 -25.29 10.00 -0.91
CA ALA A 35 -25.37 11.32 -1.53
C ALA A 35 -26.42 11.38 -2.65
N LEU A 36 -26.60 10.29 -3.41
CA LEU A 36 -27.64 10.18 -4.43
C LEU A 36 -29.05 10.10 -3.80
N LEU A 37 -29.21 9.33 -2.73
CA LEU A 37 -30.48 9.21 -1.99
C LEU A 37 -30.86 10.52 -1.30
N GLN A 38 -29.90 11.22 -0.69
CA GLN A 38 -30.16 12.52 -0.06
C GLN A 38 -30.53 13.59 -1.10
N ALA A 39 -29.92 13.55 -2.30
CA ALA A 39 -30.31 14.43 -3.41
C ALA A 39 -31.74 14.13 -3.94
N GLU A 40 -32.24 12.92 -3.72
CA GLU A 40 -33.61 12.51 -4.07
C GLU A 40 -34.62 12.96 -3.01
N GLU A 41 -34.26 12.92 -1.72
CA GLU A 41 -35.09 13.39 -0.59
C GLU A 41 -35.18 14.93 -0.49
N ASP A 42 -34.04 15.62 -0.67
CA ASP A 42 -33.93 17.09 -0.53
C ASP A 42 -34.53 17.87 -1.72
N SER A 43 -34.94 17.16 -2.78
CA SER A 43 -35.74 17.67 -3.92
C SER A 43 -37.08 18.29 -3.48
N SER A 44 -37.48 18.10 -2.22
CA SER A 44 -38.71 18.66 -1.65
C SER A 44 -38.57 19.96 -0.84
N GLU A 45 -37.39 20.34 -0.29
CA GLU A 45 -37.33 21.49 0.66
C GLU A 45 -36.06 22.39 0.69
N ILE A 46 -35.03 22.21 -0.17
CA ILE A 46 -33.82 23.07 -0.12
C ILE A 46 -33.72 23.98 -1.36
N GLU A 47 -33.44 25.28 -1.17
CA GLU A 47 -33.06 26.18 -2.27
C GLU A 47 -31.88 25.58 -3.05
N ALA A 48 -32.16 25.20 -4.31
CA ALA A 48 -31.28 24.41 -5.17
C ALA A 48 -29.86 24.96 -5.35
N ASN A 49 -29.61 26.22 -4.98
CA ASN A 49 -28.32 26.88 -5.11
C ASN A 49 -27.34 26.61 -3.93
N SER A 50 -27.81 26.10 -2.79
CA SER A 50 -26.98 25.84 -1.58
C SER A 50 -26.43 24.41 -1.53
N VAL A 51 -27.20 23.44 -2.05
CA VAL A 51 -26.88 22.01 -2.05
C VAL A 51 -25.55 21.67 -2.77
N PRO A 52 -25.22 22.25 -3.94
CA PRO A 52 -23.95 21.96 -4.61
C PRO A 52 -22.71 22.38 -3.80
N GLN A 53 -22.85 23.42 -2.98
CA GLN A 53 -21.75 23.99 -2.20
C GLN A 53 -21.43 23.11 -0.98
N ILE A 54 -22.46 22.64 -0.28
CA ILE A 54 -22.34 21.70 0.86
C ILE A 54 -21.77 20.35 0.39
N ILE A 55 -22.27 19.81 -0.72
CA ILE A 55 -21.76 18.57 -1.32
C ILE A 55 -20.30 18.74 -1.76
N GLY A 56 -19.96 19.88 -2.35
CA GLY A 56 -18.59 20.20 -2.77
C GLY A 56 -17.59 20.24 -1.61
N GLU A 57 -17.95 20.84 -0.47
CA GLU A 57 -17.09 20.90 0.72
C GLU A 57 -16.96 19.55 1.43
N ALA A 58 -18.05 18.78 1.53
CA ALA A 58 -18.01 17.42 2.06
C ALA A 58 -17.11 16.50 1.23
N LEU A 59 -17.22 16.56 -0.11
CA LEU A 59 -16.37 15.81 -1.04
C LEU A 59 -14.88 16.19 -0.91
N LYS A 60 -14.54 17.47 -0.80
CA LYS A 60 -13.15 17.94 -0.62
C LYS A 60 -12.55 17.46 0.71
N THR A 61 -13.30 17.61 1.80
CA THR A 61 -12.86 17.20 3.15
C THR A 61 -12.65 15.69 3.21
N GLN A 62 -13.52 14.93 2.54
CA GLN A 62 -13.42 13.47 2.51
C GLN A 62 -12.36 12.96 1.54
N GLN A 63 -12.13 13.61 0.40
CA GLN A 63 -10.96 13.33 -0.45
C GLN A 63 -9.65 13.53 0.32
N ALA A 64 -9.55 14.59 1.12
CA ALA A 64 -8.38 14.82 1.96
C ALA A 64 -8.19 13.71 3.02
N LYS A 65 -9.28 13.25 3.66
CA LYS A 65 -9.24 12.09 4.59
C LYS A 65 -8.89 10.78 3.89
N SER A 66 -9.47 10.52 2.72
CA SER A 66 -9.20 9.32 1.91
C SER A 66 -7.73 9.27 1.47
N LYS A 67 -7.17 10.41 1.04
CA LYS A 67 -5.75 10.53 0.68
C LYS A 67 -4.84 10.24 1.88
N LYS A 68 -5.13 10.81 3.06
CA LYS A 68 -4.39 10.51 4.29
C LYS A 68 -4.44 9.04 4.69
N ASN A 69 -5.59 8.40 4.54
CA ASN A 69 -5.75 6.98 4.85
C ASN A 69 -5.01 6.09 3.85
N ALA A 70 -5.04 6.42 2.56
CA ALA A 70 -4.27 5.70 1.54
C ALA A 70 -2.76 5.81 1.79
N GLU A 71 -2.27 7.02 2.11
CA GLU A 71 -0.88 7.26 2.48
C GLU A 71 -0.46 6.46 3.73
N PHE A 72 -1.34 6.39 4.73
CA PHE A 72 -1.11 5.59 5.94
C PHE A 72 -1.00 4.08 5.63
N CYS A 73 -1.88 3.55 4.77
CA CYS A 73 -1.83 2.16 4.34
C CYS A 73 -0.56 1.83 3.55
N GLU A 74 -0.17 2.70 2.61
CA GLU A 74 1.07 2.53 1.83
C GLU A 74 2.31 2.58 2.73
N ASN A 75 2.37 3.50 3.69
CA ASN A 75 3.47 3.56 4.66
C ASN A 75 3.57 2.30 5.52
N ARG A 76 2.43 1.73 5.94
CA ARG A 76 2.41 0.46 6.67
C ARG A 76 2.88 -0.72 5.83
N LYS A 77 2.48 -0.80 4.57
CA LYS A 77 2.96 -1.84 3.64
C LYS A 77 4.47 -1.76 3.46
N LYS A 78 5.02 -0.57 3.21
CA LYS A 78 6.48 -0.37 3.10
C LYS A 78 7.21 -0.78 4.37
N ALA A 79 6.68 -0.43 5.55
CA ALA A 79 7.28 -0.81 6.83
C ALA A 79 7.32 -2.33 7.03
N LEU A 80 6.29 -3.07 6.58
CA LEU A 80 6.28 -4.53 6.62
C LEU A 80 7.34 -5.13 5.68
N ILE A 81 7.44 -4.63 4.45
CA ILE A 81 8.43 -5.12 3.49
C ILE A 81 9.85 -4.82 4.00
N LEU A 82 10.08 -3.66 4.61
CA LEU A 82 11.35 -3.34 5.28
C LEU A 82 11.73 -4.35 6.36
N ALA A 83 10.78 -4.72 7.22
CA ALA A 83 11.04 -5.73 8.24
C ALA A 83 11.36 -7.11 7.64
N GLN A 84 10.76 -7.47 6.50
CA GLN A 84 11.08 -8.70 5.78
C GLN A 84 12.47 -8.66 5.14
N ILE A 85 12.86 -7.52 4.56
CA ILE A 85 14.22 -7.30 4.01
C ILE A 85 15.27 -7.49 5.12
N GLU A 86 15.06 -6.89 6.30
CA GLU A 86 15.97 -7.06 7.45
C GLU A 86 16.02 -8.52 7.91
N LYS A 87 14.87 -9.20 7.98
CA LYS A 87 14.77 -10.63 8.34
C LYS A 87 15.47 -11.54 7.34
N ALA A 88 15.54 -11.16 6.06
CA ALA A 88 16.29 -11.85 5.03
C ALA A 88 17.82 -11.65 5.13
N GLY A 89 18.31 -10.94 6.16
CA GLY A 89 19.73 -10.69 6.37
C GLY A 89 20.32 -9.66 5.41
N ILE A 90 19.47 -8.82 4.81
CA ILE A 90 19.91 -7.74 3.92
C ILE A 90 20.19 -6.51 4.78
N GLU A 91 21.44 -6.07 4.79
CA GLU A 91 21.81 -4.85 5.51
C GLU A 91 21.25 -3.60 4.81
N LEU A 92 20.54 -2.77 5.56
CA LEU A 92 19.97 -1.52 5.06
C LEU A 92 21.00 -0.39 5.02
N THR A 93 21.87 -0.42 4.01
CA THR A 93 22.84 0.66 3.75
C THR A 93 22.13 2.00 3.44
N PRO A 94 22.79 3.15 3.63
CA PRO A 94 22.17 4.46 3.36
C PRO A 94 21.63 4.60 1.93
N GLY A 95 22.37 4.10 0.93
CA GLY A 95 21.93 4.09 -0.46
C GLY A 95 20.69 3.23 -0.67
N LEU A 96 20.66 2.04 -0.07
CA LEU A 96 19.50 1.16 -0.16
C LEU A 96 18.26 1.74 0.54
N LYS A 97 18.42 2.35 1.72
CA LYS A 97 17.32 3.06 2.41
C LYS A 97 16.73 4.17 1.53
N SER A 98 17.59 4.94 0.87
CA SER A 98 17.14 5.99 -0.06
C SER A 98 16.37 5.41 -1.24
N LEU A 99 16.84 4.29 -1.81
CA LEU A 99 16.16 3.62 -2.92
C LEU A 99 14.78 3.09 -2.48
N ILE A 100 14.71 2.38 -1.34
CA ILE A 100 13.46 1.83 -0.80
C ILE A 100 12.41 2.93 -0.55
N LYS A 101 12.83 4.07 -0.01
CA LYS A 101 11.92 5.20 0.24
C LYS A 101 11.22 5.65 -1.05
N ASN A 102 11.96 5.69 -2.15
CA ASN A 102 11.51 6.20 -3.45
C ASN A 102 10.88 5.12 -4.35
N SER A 103 10.94 3.85 -3.97
CA SER A 103 10.31 2.75 -4.70
C SER A 103 8.83 2.61 -4.37
N ASP A 104 8.03 2.12 -5.32
CA ASP A 104 6.67 1.68 -5.06
C ASP A 104 6.63 0.35 -4.29
N CYS A 105 5.56 0.12 -3.52
CA CYS A 105 5.39 -1.09 -2.72
C CYS A 105 5.47 -2.37 -3.58
N GLN A 106 4.90 -2.34 -4.79
CA GLN A 106 4.90 -3.49 -5.67
C GLN A 106 6.33 -3.88 -6.10
N ASN A 107 7.13 -2.91 -6.52
CA ASN A 107 8.52 -3.14 -6.93
C ASN A 107 9.37 -3.65 -5.77
N LEU A 108 9.13 -3.13 -4.55
CA LEU A 108 9.78 -3.64 -3.34
C LEU A 108 9.43 -5.09 -3.05
N GLN A 109 8.16 -5.44 -3.20
CA GLN A 109 7.68 -6.80 -2.96
C GLN A 109 8.22 -7.77 -4.02
N ASN A 110 8.21 -7.39 -5.29
CA ASN A 110 8.82 -8.17 -6.38
C ASN A 110 10.32 -8.39 -6.14
N ALA A 111 11.05 -7.32 -5.77
CA ALA A 111 12.49 -7.42 -5.53
C ALA A 111 12.82 -8.36 -4.38
N LEU A 112 12.01 -8.34 -3.31
CA LEU A 112 12.13 -9.27 -2.18
C LEU A 112 11.84 -10.71 -2.61
N GLU A 113 10.79 -10.92 -3.38
CA GLU A 113 10.46 -12.25 -3.91
C GLU A 113 11.58 -12.82 -4.79
N ILE A 114 12.16 -12.01 -5.68
CA ILE A 114 13.31 -12.41 -6.51
C ILE A 114 14.51 -12.75 -5.62
N TYR A 115 14.80 -11.90 -4.64
CA TYR A 115 15.91 -12.12 -3.72
C TYR A 115 15.76 -13.45 -2.95
N GLU A 116 14.58 -13.66 -2.34
CA GLU A 116 14.29 -14.86 -1.58
C GLU A 116 14.25 -16.11 -2.48
N THR A 117 13.67 -16.04 -3.67
CA THR A 117 13.55 -17.20 -4.55
C THR A 117 14.91 -17.64 -5.13
N VAL A 118 15.74 -16.69 -5.55
CA VAL A 118 16.97 -16.99 -6.28
C VAL A 118 18.18 -17.10 -5.37
N TYR A 119 18.21 -16.34 -4.27
CA TYR A 119 19.42 -16.11 -3.49
C TYR A 119 19.33 -16.49 -2.00
N SER A 120 18.14 -16.80 -1.45
CA SER A 120 17.99 -17.17 -0.01
C SER A 120 18.87 -18.33 0.44
N ASN A 121 19.15 -19.29 -0.45
CA ASN A 121 19.95 -20.48 -0.17
C ASN A 121 21.41 -20.35 -0.62
N ARG A 122 21.83 -19.15 -1.05
CA ARG A 122 23.18 -18.89 -1.56
C ARG A 122 23.92 -17.98 -0.60
N GLN A 123 25.23 -18.23 -0.44
CA GLN A 123 26.09 -17.27 0.24
C GLN A 123 26.29 -16.05 -0.66
N VAL A 124 25.52 -14.99 -0.40
CA VAL A 124 25.67 -13.71 -1.08
C VAL A 124 26.62 -12.84 -0.26
N TYR A 125 27.81 -12.59 -0.81
CA TYR A 125 28.84 -11.78 -0.13
C TYR A 125 28.40 -10.33 0.10
N ASN A 126 27.58 -9.77 -0.80
CA ASN A 126 27.04 -8.42 -0.71
C ASN A 126 25.52 -8.43 -0.93
N SER A 127 24.78 -8.89 0.09
CA SER A 127 23.31 -8.98 0.06
C SER A 127 22.65 -7.63 -0.22
N ALA A 128 23.16 -6.56 0.41
CA ALA A 128 22.66 -5.20 0.23
C ALA A 128 22.83 -4.69 -1.20
N GLY A 129 24.02 -4.87 -1.81
CA GLY A 129 24.30 -4.45 -3.17
C GLY A 129 23.53 -5.25 -4.22
N LEU A 130 23.36 -6.56 -3.99
CA LEU A 130 22.53 -7.40 -4.85
C LEU A 130 21.06 -6.96 -4.79
N PHE A 131 20.51 -6.81 -3.59
CA PHE A 131 19.13 -6.38 -3.41
C PHE A 131 18.89 -4.97 -4.00
N TYR A 132 19.84 -4.05 -3.81
CA TYR A 132 19.81 -2.73 -4.45
C TYR A 132 19.69 -2.85 -5.97
N THR A 133 20.45 -3.76 -6.58
CA THR A 133 20.46 -3.95 -8.04
C THR A 133 19.12 -4.49 -8.53
N ILE A 134 18.56 -5.48 -7.84
CA ILE A 134 17.25 -6.06 -8.14
C ILE A 134 16.18 -4.98 -8.05
N LEU A 135 16.11 -4.25 -6.93
CA LEU A 135 15.12 -3.19 -6.73
C LEU A 135 15.25 -2.06 -7.76
N ASN A 136 16.48 -1.71 -8.14
CA ASN A 136 16.72 -0.69 -9.15
C ASN A 136 16.23 -1.15 -10.53
N ASN A 137 16.35 -2.44 -10.88
CA ASN A 137 15.82 -2.98 -12.12
C ASN A 137 14.28 -2.97 -12.12
N GLU A 138 13.65 -3.40 -11.02
CA GLU A 138 12.18 -3.33 -10.87
C GLU A 138 11.66 -1.90 -11.04
N ASN A 139 12.33 -0.91 -10.42
CA ASN A 139 11.99 0.50 -10.59
C ASN A 139 12.14 1.01 -12.04
N GLN A 140 12.99 0.37 -12.85
CA GLN A 140 13.18 0.69 -14.27
C GLN A 140 12.31 -0.18 -15.20
N GLY A 141 11.52 -1.11 -14.66
CA GLY A 141 10.72 -2.06 -15.43
C GLY A 141 11.57 -3.05 -16.24
N ARG A 142 12.70 -3.49 -15.69
CA ARG A 142 13.68 -4.39 -16.33
C ARG A 142 13.74 -5.76 -15.68
#